data_AF-A0A957BGV7-F1
#
_entry.id   AF-A0A957BGV7-F1
#
_cell.length_a   1.000
_cell.length_b   1.000
_cell.length_c   1.000
_cell.angle_alpha   90.00
_cell.angle_beta   90.00
_cell.angle_gamma   90.00
#
_symmetry.space_group_name_H-M   'P 1'
#
loop_
_entity.id
_entity.type
_entity.pdbx_description
1 polymer ?
#
loop_
_entity_poly.entity_id
_entity_poly.type
_entity_poly.pdbx_seq_one_letter_code
_entity_poly.pdbx_strand_id
1 'polypeptide(L)'
;PNGWETVRTAEFAYDYKTCPAEFLECVEGRIWSSTWYIPEDDLQAGAAAIRAAVDVHFNGDPNTVVPTVRHYHAHIITPTDI
;
A
#
# COMPACT_ATOMS: atom_id res chain seq x y z
N PRO A 1 26.75 -0.28 -17.65
CA PRO A 1 25.78 0.84 -17.74
C PRO A 1 24.71 0.51 -18.79
N ASN A 2 23.42 0.59 -18.44
CA ASN A 2 22.33 0.07 -19.27
C ASN A 2 21.93 1.02 -20.43
N GLY A 3 22.78 2.00 -20.76
CA GLY A 3 22.53 3.01 -21.79
C GLY A 3 21.57 4.13 -21.37
N TRP A 4 21.21 4.22 -20.09
CA TRP A 4 20.32 5.25 -19.55
C TRP A 4 20.93 5.85 -18.28
N GLU A 5 20.76 7.16 -18.12
CA GLU A 5 21.13 7.88 -16.90
C GLU A 5 19.92 8.61 -16.31
N THR A 6 19.87 8.71 -14.98
CA THR A 6 18.88 9.51 -14.27
C THR A 6 19.35 10.95 -14.20
N VAL A 7 18.66 11.84 -14.92
CA VAL A 7 18.95 13.28 -14.94
C VAL A 7 18.34 13.98 -13.74
N ARG A 8 17.19 13.48 -13.28
CA ARG A 8 16.47 14.05 -12.14
C ARG A 8 15.66 13.00 -11.41
N THR A 9 15.64 13.11 -10.09
CA THR A 9 14.65 12.45 -9.23
C THR A 9 13.84 13.53 -8.53
N ALA A 10 12.54 13.36 -8.47
CA ALA A 10 11.64 14.20 -7.69
C ALA A 10 10.72 13.32 -6.84
N GLU A 11 10.54 13.71 -5.59
CA GLU A 11 9.58 13.09 -4.68
C GLU A 11 8.35 13.98 -4.57
N PHE A 12 7.18 13.36 -4.64
CA PHE A 12 5.90 14.05 -4.52
C PHE A 12 5.07 13.39 -3.42
N ALA A 13 4.58 14.21 -2.50
CA ALA A 13 3.62 13.80 -1.50
C ALA A 13 2.19 14.09 -1.98
N TYR A 14 1.24 13.22 -1.64
CA TYR A 14 -0.17 13.45 -1.85
C TYR A 14 -1.00 12.92 -0.68
N ASP A 15 -2.11 13.62 -0.41
CA ASP A 15 -3.07 13.20 0.59
C ASP A 15 -3.89 12.02 0.06
N TYR A 16 -3.96 10.98 0.85
CA TYR A 16 -4.74 9.78 0.58
C TYR A 16 -5.63 9.50 1.78
N LYS A 17 -6.93 9.33 1.52
CA LYS A 17 -7.91 8.95 2.54
C LYS A 17 -8.27 7.49 2.30
N THR A 18 -8.23 6.71 3.37
CA THR A 18 -8.64 5.30 3.34
C THR A 18 -9.39 4.95 4.61
N CYS A 19 -9.89 3.73 4.74
CA CYS A 19 -10.48 3.22 5.96
C CYS A 19 -10.07 1.76 6.20
N PRO A 20 -10.24 1.24 7.43
CA PRO A 20 -9.94 -0.17 7.70
C PRO A 20 -10.68 -1.16 6.81
N ALA A 21 -11.90 -0.86 6.37
CA ALA A 21 -12.67 -1.71 5.45
C ALA A 21 -11.95 -1.91 4.11
N GLU A 22 -11.48 -0.83 3.49
CA GLU A 22 -10.74 -0.88 2.21
C GLU A 22 -9.42 -1.64 2.36
N PHE A 23 -8.71 -1.45 3.49
CA PHE A 23 -7.49 -2.19 3.77
C PHE A 23 -7.76 -3.69 3.87
N LEU A 24 -8.82 -4.07 4.58
CA LEU A 24 -9.22 -5.46 4.74
C LEU A 24 -9.63 -6.09 3.39
N GLU A 25 -10.40 -5.38 2.57
CA GLU A 25 -10.73 -5.81 1.19
C GLU A 25 -9.46 -6.07 0.36
N CYS A 26 -8.45 -5.20 0.48
CA CYS A 26 -7.19 -5.39 -0.22
C CYS A 26 -6.41 -6.63 0.25
N VAL A 27 -6.45 -6.94 1.56
CA VAL A 27 -5.81 -8.14 2.14
C VAL A 27 -6.55 -9.40 1.67
N GLU A 28 -7.87 -9.44 1.83
CA GLU A 28 -8.71 -10.59 1.50
C GLU A 28 -8.74 -10.85 -0.02
N GLY A 29 -8.78 -9.79 -0.83
CA GLY A 29 -8.70 -9.85 -2.29
C GLY A 29 -7.30 -10.11 -2.84
N ARG A 30 -6.29 -10.26 -1.97
CA ARG A 30 -4.88 -10.47 -2.34
C ARG A 30 -4.35 -9.44 -3.34
N ILE A 31 -4.74 -8.17 -3.18
CA ILE A 31 -4.39 -7.10 -4.11
C ILE A 31 -2.88 -6.82 -4.12
N TRP A 32 -2.22 -6.97 -2.97
CA TRP A 32 -0.77 -6.76 -2.85
C TRP A 32 0.01 -8.06 -3.06
N SER A 33 1.09 -7.99 -3.84
CA SER A 33 1.92 -9.16 -4.15
C SER A 33 2.54 -9.84 -2.93
N SER A 34 2.72 -9.11 -1.82
CA SER A 34 3.14 -9.65 -0.53
C SER A 34 2.15 -10.65 0.07
N THR A 35 0.91 -10.69 -0.41
CA THR A 35 -0.12 -11.62 0.08
C THR A 35 -0.26 -12.87 -0.78
N TRP A 36 0.35 -12.92 -1.97
CA TRP A 36 0.11 -13.99 -2.95
C TRP A 36 0.62 -15.36 -2.51
N TYR A 37 1.69 -15.40 -1.71
CA TYR A 37 2.28 -16.64 -1.24
C TYR A 37 1.70 -17.13 0.10
N ILE A 38 0.83 -16.35 0.74
CA ILE A 38 0.28 -16.69 2.06
C ILE A 38 -0.76 -17.81 1.87
N PRO A 39 -0.65 -18.95 2.59
CA PRO A 39 -1.68 -19.97 2.61
C PRO A 39 -3.04 -19.39 3.01
N GLU A 40 -4.14 -19.94 2.51
CA GLU A 40 -5.47 -19.37 2.75
C GLU A 40 -5.81 -19.30 4.24
N ASP A 41 -5.51 -20.34 5.00
CA ASP A 41 -5.77 -20.38 6.45
C ASP A 41 -5.02 -19.27 7.21
N ASP A 42 -3.75 -19.03 6.83
CA ASP A 42 -2.93 -17.97 7.43
C ASP A 42 -3.43 -16.57 7.03
N LEU A 43 -3.89 -16.41 5.78
CA LEU A 43 -4.48 -15.15 5.32
C LEU A 43 -5.76 -14.83 6.10
N GLN A 44 -6.63 -15.81 6.29
CA GLN A 44 -7.87 -15.66 7.05
C GLN A 44 -7.60 -15.38 8.54
N ALA A 45 -6.59 -16.02 9.13
CA ALA A 45 -6.15 -15.72 10.50
C ALA A 45 -5.65 -14.27 10.62
N GLY A 46 -4.88 -13.80 9.63
CA GLY A 46 -4.44 -12.40 9.55
C GLY A 46 -5.60 -11.41 9.39
N ALA A 47 -6.54 -11.70 8.49
CA ALA A 47 -7.74 -10.89 8.27
C ALA A 47 -8.60 -10.80 9.55
N ALA A 48 -8.77 -11.90 10.28
CA ALA A 48 -9.48 -11.92 11.57
C ALA A 48 -8.78 -11.04 12.61
N ALA A 49 -7.44 -11.09 12.69
CA ALA A 49 -6.68 -10.22 13.59
C ALA A 49 -6.82 -8.73 13.22
N ILE A 50 -6.88 -8.40 11.92
CA ILE A 50 -7.14 -7.04 11.46
C ILE A 50 -8.54 -6.60 11.90
N ARG A 51 -9.59 -7.41 11.69
CA ARG A 51 -10.95 -7.09 12.15
C ARG A 51 -11.02 -6.84 13.66
N ALA A 52 -10.35 -7.66 14.46
CA ALA A 52 -10.26 -7.44 15.90
C ALA A 52 -9.54 -6.12 16.26
N ALA A 53 -8.51 -5.74 15.51
CA ALA A 53 -7.84 -4.45 15.67
C ALA A 53 -8.77 -3.27 15.29
N VAL A 54 -9.67 -3.44 14.32
CA VAL A 54 -10.70 -2.44 14.00
C VAL A 54 -11.62 -2.20 15.19
N ASP A 55 -12.10 -3.25 15.84
CA ASP A 55 -12.96 -3.13 17.02
C ASP A 55 -12.27 -2.32 18.14
N VAL A 56 -10.99 -2.59 18.38
CA VAL A 56 -10.21 -1.94 19.45
C VAL A 56 -9.84 -0.49 19.13
N HIS A 57 -9.41 -0.21 17.89
CA HIS A 57 -8.82 1.08 17.54
C HIS A 57 -9.78 2.05 16.86
N PHE A 58 -10.89 1.55 16.31
CA PHE A 58 -11.87 2.32 15.56
C PHE A 58 -13.29 2.20 16.14
N ASN A 59 -13.44 1.75 17.39
CA ASN A 59 -14.73 1.54 18.07
C ASN A 59 -15.70 0.67 17.24
N GLY A 60 -15.15 -0.28 16.48
CA GLY A 60 -15.94 -1.14 15.58
C GLY A 60 -16.48 -0.45 14.33
N ASP A 61 -16.06 0.78 14.01
CA ASP A 61 -16.39 1.43 12.74
C ASP A 61 -15.28 1.20 11.70
N PRO A 62 -15.44 0.24 10.77
CA PRO A 62 -14.45 -0.02 9.74
C PRO A 62 -14.43 1.06 8.65
N ASN A 63 -15.37 2.00 8.65
CA ASN A 63 -15.47 3.08 7.68
C ASN A 63 -14.88 4.41 8.19
N THR A 64 -14.34 4.43 9.41
CA THR A 64 -13.65 5.62 9.93
C THR A 64 -12.50 5.99 8.99
N VAL A 65 -12.57 7.21 8.46
CA VAL A 65 -11.59 7.73 7.50
C VAL A 65 -10.27 8.03 8.22
N VAL A 66 -9.20 7.42 7.71
CA VAL A 66 -7.82 7.63 8.14
C VAL A 66 -7.09 8.48 7.10
N PRO A 67 -6.75 9.75 7.40
CA PRO A 67 -5.91 10.54 6.53
C PRO A 67 -4.48 10.00 6.57
N THR A 68 -3.92 9.76 5.39
CA THR A 68 -2.55 9.26 5.22
C THR A 68 -1.85 10.07 4.16
N VAL A 69 -0.57 10.40 4.37
CA VAL A 69 0.26 10.98 3.31
C VAL A 69 1.02 9.86 2.62
N ARG A 70 0.98 9.85 1.29
CA ARG A 70 1.71 8.90 0.45
C ARG A 70 2.72 9.65 -0.40
N HIS A 71 3.80 8.94 -0.75
CA HIS A 71 4.91 9.49 -1.51
C HIS A 71 5.14 8.64 -2.75
N TYR A 72 5.46 9.28 -3.87
CA TYR A 72 5.98 8.60 -5.05
C TYR A 72 7.21 9.32 -5.59
N HIS A 73 8.13 8.54 -6.17
CA HIS A 73 9.32 9.04 -6.83
C HIS A 73 9.13 9.03 -8.34
N ALA A 74 9.34 10.17 -8.97
CA ALA A 74 9.45 10.29 -10.42
C ALA A 74 10.92 10.42 -10.81
N HIS A 75 11.36 9.56 -11.74
CA HIS A 75 12.70 9.61 -12.31
C HIS A 75 12.60 10.06 -13.76
N ILE A 76 13.34 11.12 -14.10
CA ILE A 76 13.55 11.54 -15.49
C ILE A 76 14.85 10.91 -15.95
N ILE A 77 14.77 10.05 -16.96
CA ILE A 77 15.90 9.33 -17.53
C ILE A 77 16.12 9.74 -18.99
N THR A 78 17.39 9.82 -19.38
CA THR A 78 17.81 10.09 -20.77
C THR A 78 18.78 9.00 -21.23
N PRO A 79 18.90 8.72 -22.54
CA PRO A 79 19.97 7.87 -23.05
C PRO A 79 21.33 8.46 -22.65
N THR A 80 22.27 7.61 -22.26
CA THR A 80 23.65 8.04 -22.03
C THR A 80 24.27 8.41 -23.38
N ASP A 81 24.86 9.60 -23.50
CA ASP A 81 25.65 9.97 -24.68
C ASP A 81 26.83 8.99 -24.78
N ILE A 82 26.84 8.16 -25.84
CA ILE A 82 27.94 7.23 -26.20
C ILE A 82 28.89 7.94 -27.15
#